data_AF-A0A269XVH6-F1
#
_entry.id   AF-A0A269XVH6-F1
#
_cell.length_a   1.000
_cell.length_b   1.000
_cell.length_c   1.000
_cell.angle_alpha   90.00
_cell.angle_beta   90.00
_cell.angle_gamma   90.00
#
_symmetry.space_group_name_H-M   'P 1'
#
loop_
_entity.id
_entity.type
_entity.pdbx_description
1 polymer ?
#
loop_
_entity_poly.entity_id
_entity_poly.type
_entity_poly.pdbx_seq_one_letter_code
_entity_poly.pdbx_strand_id
1 'polypeptide(L)'
;MKKWIWIVIAIVIGASVGGYAYARHSQNEKIYAEAMQRGRLQISNKKYTAAETSFTNALKRKPNDDQADKVLNQTQSFISANDLFNDLKFGQAKSEYQSVVDTKKGNELLSDRAKAKITKIKGIQKNRQNYNKIYNQALDQAGDGQYTESNSTLDKIFSDKSIHQAYYADILKKAETLRDKNNDAISGNSSSSSNSFESSTSDSSTNNNPNVSGSKGASLTSAEKKAAAAYKGSNEYTVTKGDRDLDGKPITAAQVTRARKQISAAGVDSNAMSDQDVRNVIKGAHKNGETIGQYVKARY
;
A
#
# COMPACT_ATOMS: atom_id res chain seq x y z
N MET A 1 -9.09 -43.26 -15.01
CA MET A 1 -7.88 -42.44 -14.77
C MET A 1 -8.18 -40.98 -15.04
N LYS A 2 -8.22 -40.12 -14.01
CA LYS A 2 -8.28 -38.65 -14.17
C LYS A 2 -7.30 -38.02 -13.19
N LYS A 3 -6.41 -37.18 -13.73
CA LYS A 3 -5.26 -36.58 -13.05
C LYS A 3 -5.69 -35.39 -12.21
N TRP A 4 -5.01 -35.25 -11.08
CA TRP A 4 -5.24 -34.32 -9.98
C TRP A 4 -4.86 -32.88 -10.36
N ILE A 5 -5.56 -31.89 -9.81
CA ILE A 5 -5.04 -30.53 -9.59
C ILE A 5 -5.47 -30.11 -8.18
N TRP A 6 -4.49 -30.02 -7.26
CA TRP A 6 -4.59 -29.18 -6.07
C TRP A 6 -3.59 -28.05 -6.27
N ILE A 7 -4.07 -26.81 -6.27
CA ILE A 7 -3.27 -25.60 -6.28
C ILE A 7 -2.83 -25.38 -4.84
N VAL A 8 -1.58 -25.73 -4.54
CA VAL A 8 -0.94 -25.46 -3.25
C VAL A 8 -0.10 -24.19 -3.41
N ILE A 9 -0.51 -23.18 -2.63
CA ILE A 9 0.29 -22.17 -1.93
C ILE A 9 1.79 -22.18 -2.27
N ALA A 10 2.39 -21.03 -2.57
CA ALA A 10 3.84 -20.90 -2.67
C ALA A 10 4.50 -21.01 -1.28
N ILE A 11 4.56 -22.25 -0.78
CA ILE A 11 5.55 -22.97 0.03
C ILE A 11 6.74 -22.10 0.50
N VAL A 12 6.88 -21.83 1.81
CA VAL A 12 7.35 -22.69 2.93
C VAL A 12 8.76 -22.24 3.35
N ILE A 13 8.80 -21.66 4.54
CA ILE A 13 9.94 -21.66 5.44
C ILE A 13 10.16 -23.13 5.84
N GLY A 14 11.23 -23.74 5.32
CA GLY A 14 11.86 -24.98 5.77
C GLY A 14 10.97 -26.16 6.18
N ALA A 15 10.59 -27.04 5.24
CA ALA A 15 10.40 -28.49 5.49
C ALA A 15 10.01 -29.32 4.24
N SER A 16 9.56 -28.74 3.13
CA SER A 16 8.90 -29.52 2.07
C SER A 16 9.31 -29.18 0.63
N VAL A 17 10.61 -29.09 0.36
CA VAL A 17 11.20 -29.50 -0.94
C VAL A 17 12.52 -30.23 -0.65
N GLY A 18 12.41 -31.41 -0.03
CA GLY A 18 13.45 -32.42 -0.16
C GLY A 18 13.37 -33.02 -1.56
N GLY A 19 14.23 -32.57 -2.47
CA GLY A 19 14.36 -33.18 -3.79
C GLY A 19 14.80 -32.20 -4.87
N TYR A 20 16.10 -32.26 -5.21
CA TYR A 20 16.75 -31.67 -6.39
C TYR A 20 17.12 -30.18 -6.35
N ALA A 21 18.13 -29.83 -5.55
CA ALA A 21 19.25 -28.97 -5.98
C ALA A 21 20.41 -28.97 -4.96
N TYR A 22 20.80 -30.13 -4.42
CA TYR A 22 22.05 -30.27 -3.67
C TYR A 22 23.23 -30.57 -4.60
N ALA A 23 23.46 -29.70 -5.59
CA ALA A 23 24.68 -29.70 -6.38
C ALA A 23 24.94 -28.27 -6.89
N ARG A 24 26.07 -27.68 -6.45
CA ARG A 24 26.59 -26.30 -6.68
C ARG A 24 26.24 -25.25 -5.62
N HIS A 25 26.78 -25.42 -4.43
CA HIS A 25 26.75 -24.44 -3.34
C HIS A 25 27.23 -23.03 -3.79
N SER A 26 28.33 -22.94 -4.54
CA SER A 26 28.87 -21.67 -5.06
C SER A 26 27.93 -20.92 -6.01
N GLN A 27 27.18 -21.65 -6.86
CA GLN A 27 26.25 -21.03 -7.80
C GLN A 27 25.02 -20.47 -7.07
N ASN A 28 24.51 -21.18 -6.07
CA ASN A 28 23.41 -20.69 -5.23
C ASN A 28 23.83 -19.49 -4.37
N GLU A 29 25.07 -19.48 -3.87
CA GLU A 29 25.64 -18.34 -3.14
C GLU A 29 25.66 -17.07 -4.00
N LYS A 30 26.14 -17.19 -5.24
CA LYS A 30 26.18 -16.07 -6.19
C LYS A 30 24.78 -15.54 -6.50
N ILE A 31 23.83 -16.42 -6.81
CA ILE A 31 22.46 -16.01 -7.15
C ILE A 31 21.77 -15.35 -5.94
N TYR A 32 22.00 -15.87 -4.73
CA TYR A 32 21.54 -15.26 -3.49
C TYR A 32 22.11 -13.84 -3.33
N ALA A 33 23.43 -13.68 -3.45
CA ALA A 33 24.10 -12.39 -3.27
C ALA A 33 23.62 -11.36 -4.30
N GLU A 34 23.47 -11.76 -5.56
CA GLU A 34 22.90 -10.92 -6.61
C GLU A 34 21.45 -10.53 -6.31
N ALA A 35 20.62 -11.46 -5.82
CA ALA A 35 19.24 -11.17 -5.45
C ALA A 35 19.16 -10.18 -4.28
N MET A 36 20.01 -10.33 -3.25
CA MET A 36 20.13 -9.37 -2.16
C MET A 36 20.58 -7.99 -2.63
N GLN A 37 21.57 -7.93 -3.53
CA GLN A 37 22.05 -6.68 -4.11
C GLN A 37 20.97 -6.01 -4.96
N ARG A 38 20.28 -6.76 -5.83
CA ARG A 38 19.15 -6.27 -6.61
C ARG A 38 18.06 -5.72 -5.72
N GLY A 39 17.68 -6.41 -4.65
CA GLY A 39 16.68 -5.91 -3.70
C GLY A 39 17.05 -4.56 -3.10
N ARG A 40 18.31 -4.38 -2.67
CA ARG A 40 18.83 -3.10 -2.16
C ARG A 40 18.83 -2.00 -3.24
N LEU A 41 19.22 -2.34 -4.46
CA LEU A 41 19.17 -1.41 -5.60
C LEU A 41 17.73 -0.98 -5.91
N GLN A 42 16.78 -1.91 -5.88
CA GLN A 42 15.36 -1.61 -6.08
C GLN A 42 14.79 -0.73 -4.94
N ILE A 43 15.21 -0.93 -3.69
CA ILE A 43 14.93 0.02 -2.60
C ILE A 43 15.48 1.40 -2.96
N SER A 44 16.76 1.51 -3.37
CA SER A 44 17.36 2.79 -3.76
C SER A 44 16.52 3.51 -4.81
N ASN A 45 16.10 2.76 -5.84
CA ASN A 45 15.24 3.21 -6.94
C ASN A 45 13.75 3.39 -6.58
N LYS A 46 13.36 3.23 -5.31
CA LYS A 46 11.99 3.35 -4.79
C LYS A 46 11.01 2.34 -5.41
N LYS A 47 11.51 1.24 -5.95
CA LYS A 47 10.73 0.14 -6.54
C LYS A 47 10.51 -0.96 -5.49
N TYR A 48 9.71 -0.66 -4.47
CA TYR A 48 9.60 -1.51 -3.27
C TYR A 48 9.04 -2.91 -3.54
N THR A 49 8.03 -3.05 -4.41
CA THR A 49 7.52 -4.36 -4.81
C THR A 49 8.58 -5.20 -5.53
N ALA A 50 9.36 -4.59 -6.42
CA ALA A 50 10.48 -5.29 -7.08
C ALA A 50 11.59 -5.67 -6.08
N ALA A 51 11.78 -4.87 -5.03
CA ALA A 51 12.69 -5.21 -3.94
C ALA A 51 12.18 -6.41 -3.14
N GLU A 52 10.88 -6.45 -2.80
CA GLU A 52 10.22 -7.60 -2.17
C GLU A 52 10.47 -8.88 -2.97
N THR A 53 10.16 -8.87 -4.28
CA THR A 53 10.42 -10.01 -5.18
C THR A 53 11.88 -10.45 -5.13
N SER A 54 12.82 -9.49 -5.15
CA SER A 54 14.25 -9.79 -5.11
C SER A 54 14.67 -10.47 -3.81
N PHE A 55 14.18 -10.01 -2.65
CA PHE A 55 14.48 -10.63 -1.36
C PHE A 55 13.78 -11.99 -1.19
N THR A 56 12.55 -12.15 -1.69
CA THR A 56 11.90 -13.45 -1.78
C THR A 56 12.74 -14.43 -2.60
N ASN A 57 13.30 -13.98 -3.72
CA ASN A 57 14.18 -14.81 -4.54
C ASN A 57 15.50 -15.15 -3.85
N ALA A 58 16.03 -14.27 -3.00
CA ALA A 58 17.18 -14.60 -2.15
C ALA A 58 16.82 -15.74 -1.18
N LEU A 59 15.68 -15.66 -0.49
CA LEU A 59 15.22 -16.73 0.43
C LEU A 59 14.90 -18.05 -0.27
N LYS A 60 14.50 -18.04 -1.55
CA LYS A 60 14.38 -19.28 -2.34
C LYS A 60 15.74 -20.00 -2.53
N ARG A 61 16.86 -19.26 -2.54
CA ARG A 61 18.21 -19.83 -2.70
C ARG A 61 18.85 -20.17 -1.37
N LYS A 62 18.58 -19.38 -0.34
CA LYS A 62 18.96 -19.66 1.05
C LYS A 62 17.73 -19.58 1.96
N PRO A 63 16.98 -20.68 2.07
CA PRO A 63 15.89 -20.76 3.03
C PRO A 63 16.44 -20.51 4.44
N ASN A 64 15.73 -19.72 5.24
CA ASN A 64 16.08 -19.38 6.63
C ASN A 64 17.29 -18.45 6.81
N ASP A 65 17.70 -17.72 5.76
CA ASP A 65 18.69 -16.66 5.92
C ASP A 65 18.10 -15.46 6.68
N ASP A 66 18.59 -15.24 7.91
CA ASP A 66 18.10 -14.21 8.84
C ASP A 66 18.17 -12.80 8.24
N GLN A 67 19.21 -12.50 7.45
CA GLN A 67 19.36 -11.18 6.86
C GLN A 67 18.36 -10.94 5.73
N ALA A 68 18.16 -11.90 4.84
CA ALA A 68 17.19 -11.84 3.76
C ALA A 68 15.74 -11.79 4.29
N ASP A 69 15.43 -12.55 5.34
CA ASP A 69 14.13 -12.52 6.02
C ASP A 69 13.83 -11.15 6.62
N LYS A 70 14.79 -10.57 7.36
CA LYS A 70 14.65 -9.22 7.94
C LYS A 70 14.39 -8.16 6.89
N VAL A 71 15.19 -8.10 5.82
CA VAL A 71 15.00 -7.06 4.79
C VAL A 71 13.74 -7.28 3.96
N LEU A 72 13.29 -8.52 3.79
CA LEU A 72 12.00 -8.82 3.16
C LEU A 72 10.85 -8.29 4.02
N ASN A 73 10.79 -8.69 5.30
CA ASN A 73 9.75 -8.26 6.25
C ASN A 73 9.74 -6.73 6.40
N GLN A 74 10.92 -6.11 6.49
CA GLN A 74 11.05 -4.66 6.54
C GLN A 74 10.49 -4.00 5.27
N THR A 75 10.77 -4.56 4.09
CA THR A 75 10.25 -4.04 2.81
C THR A 75 8.74 -4.16 2.75
N GLN A 76 8.17 -5.27 3.21
CA GLN A 76 6.73 -5.50 3.27
C GLN A 76 6.02 -4.52 4.20
N SER A 77 6.53 -4.30 5.41
CA SER A 77 5.98 -3.27 6.31
C SER A 77 6.05 -1.87 5.70
N PHE A 78 7.11 -1.55 4.94
CA PHE A 78 7.19 -0.25 4.27
C PHE A 78 6.16 -0.09 3.14
N ILE A 79 5.90 -1.16 2.38
CA ILE A 79 4.84 -1.18 1.35
C ILE A 79 3.48 -0.98 2.02
N SER A 80 3.15 -1.79 3.02
CA SER A 80 1.91 -1.70 3.80
C SER A 80 1.69 -0.30 4.38
N ALA A 81 2.75 0.30 4.96
CA ALA A 81 2.70 1.65 5.50
C ALA A 81 2.41 2.72 4.43
N ASN A 82 2.92 2.56 3.21
CA ASN A 82 2.61 3.48 2.10
C ASN A 82 1.15 3.36 1.68
N ASP A 83 0.63 2.14 1.61
CA ASP A 83 -0.77 1.89 1.23
C ASP A 83 -1.70 2.51 2.28
N LEU A 84 -1.45 2.24 3.57
CA LEU A 84 -2.17 2.86 4.69
C LEU A 84 -2.06 4.39 4.71
N PHE A 85 -0.90 4.95 4.33
CA PHE A 85 -0.72 6.39 4.23
C PHE A 85 -1.59 6.99 3.11
N ASN A 86 -1.67 6.32 1.96
CA ASN A 86 -2.49 6.76 0.83
C ASN A 86 -3.99 6.62 1.13
N ASP A 87 -4.37 5.60 1.89
CA ASP A 87 -5.72 5.39 2.45
C ASP A 87 -6.09 6.38 3.57
N LEU A 88 -5.20 7.34 3.90
CA LEU A 88 -5.37 8.31 4.99
C LEU A 88 -5.45 7.68 6.40
N LYS A 89 -5.10 6.40 6.55
CA LYS A 89 -5.05 5.66 7.83
C LYS A 89 -3.76 5.96 8.58
N PHE A 90 -3.53 7.23 8.89
CA PHE A 90 -2.25 7.74 9.41
C PHE A 90 -1.76 7.06 10.71
N GLY A 91 -2.67 6.66 11.59
CA GLY A 91 -2.31 5.94 12.82
C GLY A 91 -1.67 4.58 12.52
N GLN A 92 -2.31 3.80 11.64
CA GLN A 92 -1.83 2.48 11.22
C GLN A 92 -0.55 2.61 10.39
N ALA A 93 -0.53 3.55 9.42
CA ALA A 93 0.65 3.84 8.61
C ALA A 93 1.87 4.17 9.47
N LYS A 94 1.70 5.02 10.49
CA LYS A 94 2.77 5.38 11.43
C LYS A 94 3.29 4.16 12.20
N SER A 95 2.41 3.25 12.61
CA SER A 95 2.79 2.01 13.29
C SER A 95 3.62 1.10 12.39
N GLU A 96 3.21 0.88 11.15
CA GLU A 96 3.96 0.06 10.20
C GLU A 96 5.29 0.72 9.80
N TYR A 97 5.33 2.04 9.60
CA TYR A 97 6.62 2.75 9.43
C TYR A 97 7.51 2.61 10.68
N GLN A 98 6.97 2.58 11.88
CA GLN A 98 7.77 2.36 13.09
C GLN A 98 8.35 0.94 13.11
N SER A 99 7.59 -0.08 12.69
CA SER A 99 8.10 -1.45 12.52
C SER A 99 9.27 -1.51 11.52
N VAL A 100 9.22 -0.72 10.44
CA VAL A 100 10.35 -0.58 9.50
C VAL A 100 11.59 -0.02 10.19
N VAL A 101 11.42 1.02 11.01
CA VAL A 101 12.51 1.66 11.76
C VAL A 101 13.12 0.72 12.80
N ASP A 102 12.28 -0.05 13.48
CA ASP A 102 12.68 -0.94 14.58
C ASP A 102 13.36 -2.24 14.08
N THR A 103 13.33 -2.50 12.78
CA THR A 103 14.01 -3.66 12.19
C THR A 103 15.54 -3.50 12.29
N LYS A 104 16.12 -4.15 13.31
CA LYS A 104 17.57 -4.17 13.53
C LYS A 104 18.29 -4.95 12.43
N LYS A 105 19.44 -4.42 12.01
CA LYS A 105 20.27 -5.00 10.92
C LYS A 105 19.54 -5.11 9.57
N GLY A 106 18.46 -4.36 9.37
CA GLY A 106 17.76 -4.27 8.08
C GLY A 106 18.48 -3.37 7.06
N ASN A 107 17.71 -2.83 6.11
CA ASN A 107 18.14 -1.81 5.17
C ASN A 107 18.00 -0.40 5.80
N GLU A 108 19.12 0.28 6.01
CA GLU A 108 19.16 1.60 6.67
C GLU A 108 18.42 2.69 5.87
N LEU A 109 18.55 2.69 4.55
CA LEU A 109 17.86 3.65 3.67
C LEU A 109 16.33 3.53 3.80
N LEU A 110 15.81 2.32 3.99
CA LEU A 110 14.40 2.09 4.22
C LEU A 110 13.96 2.62 5.59
N SER A 111 14.77 2.39 6.63
CA SER A 111 14.55 2.95 7.96
C SER A 111 14.52 4.49 7.95
N ASP A 112 15.44 5.14 7.24
CA ASP A 112 15.48 6.60 7.18
C ASP A 112 14.28 7.19 6.41
N ARG A 113 13.87 6.54 5.33
CA ARG A 113 12.63 6.91 4.62
C ARG A 113 11.39 6.73 5.49
N ALA A 114 11.34 5.69 6.31
CA ALA A 114 10.24 5.46 7.24
C ALA A 114 10.21 6.53 8.34
N LYS A 115 11.36 6.93 8.91
CA LYS A 115 11.44 8.07 9.85
C LYS A 115 10.91 9.35 9.21
N ALA A 116 11.30 9.66 7.98
CA ALA A 116 10.80 10.83 7.26
C ALA A 116 9.27 10.80 7.08
N LYS A 117 8.71 9.63 6.77
CA LYS A 117 7.26 9.43 6.67
C LYS A 117 6.55 9.59 8.02
N ILE A 118 7.12 9.08 9.11
CA ILE A 118 6.59 9.29 10.47
C ILE A 118 6.55 10.79 10.81
N THR A 119 7.62 11.53 10.51
CA THR A 119 7.67 12.98 10.70
C THR A 119 6.59 13.69 9.88
N LYS A 120 6.42 13.30 8.61
CA LYS A 120 5.34 13.83 7.77
C LYS A 120 3.96 13.58 8.39
N ILE A 121 3.69 12.35 8.86
CA ILE A 121 2.43 12.01 9.52
C ILE A 121 2.19 12.88 10.76
N LYS A 122 3.22 13.08 11.60
CA LYS A 122 3.11 13.95 12.79
C LYS A 122 2.75 15.39 12.39
N GLY A 123 3.35 15.92 11.34
CA GLY A 123 3.01 17.23 10.79
C GLY A 123 1.56 17.30 10.31
N ILE A 124 1.10 16.29 9.57
CA ILE A 124 -0.30 16.18 9.12
C ILE A 124 -1.25 16.20 10.31
N GLN A 125 -1.01 15.35 11.32
CA GLN A 125 -1.83 15.26 12.52
C GLN A 125 -1.90 16.59 13.28
N LYS A 126 -0.77 17.27 13.45
CA LYS A 126 -0.71 18.58 14.11
C LYS A 126 -1.52 19.65 13.36
N ASN A 127 -1.37 19.71 12.03
CA ASN A 127 -2.13 20.66 11.21
C ASN A 127 -3.64 20.36 11.25
N ARG A 128 -4.04 19.09 11.20
CA ARG A 128 -5.46 18.70 11.38
C ARG A 128 -6.02 19.20 12.71
N GLN A 129 -5.27 19.03 13.81
CA GLN A 129 -5.67 19.55 15.12
C GLN A 129 -5.84 21.07 15.08
N ASN A 130 -4.90 21.79 14.46
CA ASN A 130 -4.97 23.25 14.34
C ASN A 130 -6.19 23.71 13.52
N TYR A 131 -6.41 23.12 12.34
CA TYR A 131 -7.55 23.50 11.50
C TYR A 131 -8.88 23.17 12.17
N ASN A 132 -9.01 22.02 12.83
CA ASN A 132 -10.23 21.69 13.58
C ASN A 132 -10.48 22.68 14.73
N LYS A 133 -9.42 23.14 15.41
CA LYS A 133 -9.56 24.18 16.45
C LYS A 133 -10.09 25.49 15.87
N ILE A 134 -9.54 25.95 14.74
CA ILE A 134 -10.00 27.17 14.06
C ILE A 134 -11.44 27.00 13.55
N TYR A 135 -11.75 25.86 12.95
CA TYR A 135 -13.09 25.55 12.45
C TYR A 135 -14.13 25.54 13.58
N ASN A 136 -13.83 24.91 14.72
CA ASN A 136 -14.74 24.88 15.87
C ASN A 136 -14.96 26.29 16.44
N GLN A 137 -13.92 27.12 16.53
CA GLN A 137 -14.08 28.52 16.94
C GLN A 137 -15.00 29.29 15.97
N ALA A 138 -14.83 29.10 14.66
CA ALA A 138 -15.71 29.72 13.67
C ALA A 138 -17.15 29.20 13.78
N LEU A 139 -17.33 27.91 14.07
CA LEU A 139 -18.64 27.30 14.26
C LEU A 139 -19.37 27.90 15.48
N ASP A 140 -18.66 28.10 16.59
CA ASP A 140 -19.21 28.74 17.79
C ASP A 140 -19.63 30.19 17.49
N GLN A 141 -18.76 30.97 16.84
CA GLN A 141 -19.07 32.35 16.39
C GLN A 141 -20.32 32.40 15.49
N ALA A 142 -20.47 31.45 14.56
CA ALA A 142 -21.66 31.36 13.71
C ALA A 142 -22.92 30.98 14.51
N GLY A 143 -22.79 30.09 15.50
CA GLY A 143 -23.87 29.73 16.43
C GLY A 143 -24.37 30.92 17.25
N ASP A 144 -23.46 31.84 17.60
CA ASP A 144 -23.76 33.09 18.31
C ASP A 144 -24.27 34.22 17.38
N GLY A 145 -24.49 33.94 16.09
CA GLY A 145 -24.93 34.91 15.09
C GLY A 145 -23.82 35.86 14.59
N GLN A 146 -22.57 35.64 14.97
CA GLN A 146 -21.41 36.46 14.61
C GLN A 146 -20.81 36.00 13.27
N TYR A 147 -21.61 36.02 12.20
CA TYR A 147 -21.23 35.44 10.89
C TYR A 147 -20.00 36.08 10.25
N THR A 148 -19.85 37.41 10.35
CA THR A 148 -18.67 38.11 9.82
C THR A 148 -17.40 37.72 10.56
N GLU A 149 -17.48 37.54 11.89
CA GLU A 149 -16.34 37.12 12.70
C GLU A 149 -15.97 35.65 12.42
N SER A 150 -16.98 34.79 12.30
CA SER A 150 -16.83 33.41 11.88
C SER A 150 -16.07 33.31 10.55
N ASN A 151 -16.45 34.10 9.54
CA ASN A 151 -15.75 34.15 8.25
C ASN A 151 -14.29 34.62 8.37
N SER A 152 -14.01 35.65 9.17
CA SER A 152 -12.65 36.10 9.46
C SER A 152 -11.80 35.01 10.15
N THR A 153 -12.42 34.20 11.02
CA THR A 153 -11.75 33.03 11.61
C THR A 153 -11.48 31.94 10.56
N LEU A 154 -12.42 31.66 9.65
CA LEU A 154 -12.25 30.69 8.57
C LEU A 154 -11.15 31.09 7.57
N ASP A 155 -10.91 32.38 7.36
CA ASP A 155 -9.81 32.87 6.51
C ASP A 155 -8.44 32.40 6.99
N LYS A 156 -8.27 32.11 8.30
CA LYS A 156 -7.05 31.49 8.84
C LYS A 156 -6.84 30.06 8.33
N ILE A 157 -7.91 29.34 8.00
CA ILE A 157 -7.83 28.02 7.34
C ILE A 157 -7.52 28.21 5.85
N PHE A 158 -8.26 29.09 5.17
CA PHE A 158 -8.14 29.26 3.71
C PHE A 158 -6.83 29.91 3.26
N SER A 159 -6.19 30.72 4.11
CA SER A 159 -4.90 31.35 3.83
C SER A 159 -3.72 30.37 3.91
N ASP A 160 -3.87 29.24 4.59
CA ASP A 160 -2.84 28.21 4.65
C ASP A 160 -2.89 27.32 3.41
N LYS A 161 -1.91 27.49 2.51
CA LYS A 161 -1.81 26.71 1.26
C LYS A 161 -1.83 25.20 1.47
N SER A 162 -1.39 24.71 2.63
CA SER A 162 -1.35 23.27 2.88
C SER A 162 -2.75 22.67 3.03
N ILE A 163 -3.79 23.45 3.34
CA ILE A 163 -5.19 22.99 3.45
C ILE A 163 -5.72 22.33 2.16
N HIS A 164 -5.15 22.66 1.00
CA HIS A 164 -5.56 22.09 -0.29
C HIS A 164 -4.98 20.68 -0.54
N GLN A 165 -4.14 20.17 0.36
CA GLN A 165 -3.63 18.80 0.26
C GLN A 165 -4.76 17.80 0.50
N ALA A 166 -4.79 16.71 -0.27
CA ALA A 166 -5.89 15.74 -0.27
C ALA A 166 -6.27 15.21 1.13
N TYR A 167 -5.29 15.10 2.03
CA TYR A 167 -5.50 14.65 3.40
C TYR A 167 -6.12 15.68 4.36
N TYR A 168 -6.49 16.87 3.88
CA TYR A 168 -7.31 17.84 4.61
C TYR A 168 -8.63 18.18 3.90
N ALA A 169 -8.96 17.49 2.81
CA ALA A 169 -10.11 17.80 1.97
C ALA A 169 -11.43 17.84 2.77
N ASP A 170 -11.58 16.99 3.78
CA ASP A 170 -12.75 16.96 4.65
C ASP A 170 -12.89 18.23 5.51
N ILE A 171 -11.78 18.76 6.02
CA ILE A 171 -11.77 19.98 6.82
C ILE A 171 -12.00 21.19 5.92
N LEU A 172 -11.35 21.23 4.74
CA LEU A 172 -11.57 22.28 3.75
C LEU A 172 -13.05 22.38 3.37
N LYS A 173 -13.69 21.23 3.08
CA LYS A 173 -15.10 21.20 2.69
C LYS A 173 -16.02 21.69 3.81
N LYS A 174 -15.74 21.35 5.06
CA LYS A 174 -16.49 21.85 6.23
C LYS A 174 -16.36 23.36 6.36
N ALA A 175 -15.14 23.89 6.25
CA ALA A 175 -14.87 25.32 6.32
C ALA A 175 -15.59 26.09 5.19
N GLU A 176 -15.52 25.61 3.94
CA GLU A 176 -16.24 26.21 2.81
C GLU A 176 -17.75 26.24 3.05
N THR A 177 -18.31 25.11 3.48
CA THR A 177 -19.75 24.99 3.75
C THR A 177 -20.21 25.95 4.85
N LEU A 178 -19.41 26.14 5.91
CA LEU A 178 -19.74 27.09 6.97
C LEU A 178 -19.68 28.54 6.46
N ARG A 179 -18.66 28.89 5.66
CA ARG A 179 -18.55 30.22 5.06
C ARG A 179 -19.76 30.53 4.16
N ASP A 180 -20.19 29.57 3.35
CA ASP A 180 -21.36 29.74 2.48
C ASP A 180 -22.62 30.02 3.31
N LYS A 181 -22.86 29.25 4.39
CA LYS A 181 -23.97 29.49 5.33
C LYS A 181 -23.91 30.86 6.00
N ASN A 182 -22.72 31.29 6.42
CA ASN A 182 -22.53 32.60 7.02
C ASN A 182 -22.87 33.72 6.02
N ASN A 183 -22.43 33.57 4.76
CA ASN A 183 -22.72 34.53 3.69
C ASN A 183 -24.23 34.61 3.37
N ASP A 184 -24.93 33.48 3.35
CA ASP A 184 -26.38 33.42 3.18
C ASP A 184 -27.10 34.16 4.33
N ALA A 185 -26.65 33.95 5.58
CA ALA A 185 -27.19 34.64 6.75
C ALA A 185 -26.93 36.16 6.72
N ILE A 186 -25.72 36.58 6.31
CA ILE A 186 -25.35 38.00 6.18
C ILE A 186 -26.16 38.70 5.09
N SER A 187 -26.36 38.04 3.94
CA SER A 187 -27.06 38.63 2.79
C SER A 187 -28.58 38.68 2.94
N GLY A 188 -29.13 38.15 4.04
CA GLY A 188 -30.58 38.01 4.24
C GLY A 188 -31.24 37.03 3.26
N ASN A 189 -30.43 36.34 2.45
CA ASN A 189 -30.89 35.35 1.50
C ASN A 189 -31.06 34.02 2.25
N SER A 190 -32.10 33.96 3.09
CA SER A 190 -32.53 32.71 3.72
C SER A 190 -33.12 31.80 2.65
N SER A 191 -32.24 31.18 1.84
CA SER A 191 -32.61 30.06 1.00
C SER A 191 -32.90 28.89 1.94
N SER A 192 -34.19 28.65 2.16
CA SER A 192 -34.73 27.53 2.91
C SER A 192 -34.24 26.21 2.32
N SER A 193 -33.08 25.75 2.75
CA SER A 193 -32.66 24.36 2.63
C SER A 193 -32.42 23.84 4.05
N SER A 194 -33.52 23.73 4.78
CA SER A 194 -33.62 22.94 5.99
C SER A 194 -33.35 21.48 5.65
N ASN A 195 -32.10 21.06 5.72
CA ASN A 195 -31.76 19.69 6.06
C ASN A 195 -31.10 19.73 7.43
N SER A 196 -31.96 19.55 8.44
CA SER A 196 -31.61 19.12 9.78
C SER A 196 -30.57 18.01 9.69
N PHE A 197 -29.33 18.30 10.07
CA PHE A 197 -28.37 17.24 10.31
C PHE A 197 -28.54 16.78 11.75
N GLU A 198 -29.47 15.85 11.90
CA GLU A 198 -29.58 14.92 13.01
C GLU A 198 -28.18 14.42 13.39
N SER A 199 -27.88 14.48 14.69
CA SER A 199 -26.71 13.84 15.28
C SER A 199 -26.83 12.32 15.10
N SER A 200 -26.33 11.81 13.98
CA SER A 200 -26.11 10.38 13.79
C SER A 200 -24.71 10.04 14.30
N THR A 201 -24.63 9.72 15.59
CA THR A 201 -23.65 8.77 16.11
C THR A 201 -23.86 7.45 15.38
N SER A 202 -23.13 7.23 14.31
CA SER A 202 -23.00 5.91 13.69
C SER A 202 -21.76 5.24 14.26
N ASP A 203 -21.96 4.55 15.39
CA ASP A 203 -21.21 3.35 15.69
C ASP A 203 -21.46 2.34 14.57
N SER A 204 -20.62 2.35 13.53
CA SER A 204 -20.56 1.25 12.59
C SER A 204 -19.41 0.34 13.00
N SER A 205 -19.71 -0.54 13.95
CA SER A 205 -19.02 -1.82 14.08
C SER A 205 -19.31 -2.65 12.82
N THR A 206 -18.64 -2.35 11.71
CA THR A 206 -18.66 -3.24 10.54
C THR A 206 -17.56 -4.27 10.69
N ASN A 207 -17.90 -5.36 11.37
CA ASN A 207 -17.26 -6.66 11.17
C ASN A 207 -17.54 -7.12 9.73
N ASN A 208 -16.75 -6.62 8.77
CA ASN A 208 -16.73 -7.15 7.42
C ASN A 208 -15.61 -8.18 7.31
N ASN A 209 -15.91 -9.37 7.83
CA ASN A 209 -15.29 -10.60 7.39
C ASN A 209 -15.86 -10.96 6.00
N PRO A 210 -15.09 -10.94 4.91
CA PRO A 210 -15.54 -11.52 3.66
C PRO A 210 -15.44 -13.05 3.80
N ASN A 211 -16.53 -13.64 4.28
CA ASN A 211 -16.83 -15.05 4.06
C ASN A 211 -17.07 -15.27 2.57
N VAL A 212 -16.03 -15.69 1.85
CA VAL A 212 -16.15 -16.30 0.52
C VAL A 212 -15.97 -17.80 0.67
N SER A 213 -17.11 -18.50 0.83
CA SER A 213 -17.25 -19.93 0.59
C SER A 213 -17.74 -20.11 -0.85
N GLY A 214 -17.14 -20.91 -1.73
CA GLY A 214 -15.94 -21.72 -1.66
C GLY A 214 -15.72 -22.40 -3.02
N SER A 215 -14.47 -22.73 -3.33
CA SER A 215 -14.15 -23.86 -4.20
C SER A 215 -13.17 -24.73 -3.43
N LYS A 216 -13.59 -25.96 -3.10
CA LYS A 216 -12.85 -26.88 -2.20
C LYS A 216 -11.48 -27.20 -2.80
N GLY A 217 -10.42 -26.75 -2.13
CA GLY A 217 -9.06 -26.64 -2.67
C GLY A 217 -7.93 -26.61 -1.63
N ALA A 218 -7.74 -27.67 -0.82
CA ALA A 218 -6.71 -27.92 0.20
C ALA A 218 -6.79 -27.05 1.46
N SER A 219 -7.03 -27.68 2.61
CA SER A 219 -6.93 -27.02 3.91
C SER A 219 -5.48 -26.63 4.14
N LEU A 220 -5.22 -25.32 4.29
CA LEU A 220 -3.94 -24.79 4.73
C LEU A 220 -3.46 -25.54 5.98
N THR A 221 -2.23 -26.02 5.97
CA THR A 221 -1.57 -26.53 7.17
C THR A 221 -1.47 -25.41 8.22
N SER A 222 -1.32 -25.77 9.49
CA SER A 222 -1.17 -24.78 10.57
C SER A 222 0.01 -23.82 10.34
N ALA A 223 1.08 -24.28 9.67
CA ALA A 223 2.22 -23.46 9.29
C ALA A 223 1.88 -22.47 8.16
N GLU A 224 1.14 -22.90 7.14
CA GLU A 224 0.69 -22.04 6.04
C GLU A 224 -0.34 -21.00 6.50
N LYS A 225 -1.23 -21.36 7.42
CA LYS A 225 -2.15 -20.39 8.05
C LYS A 225 -1.39 -19.32 8.83
N LYS A 226 -0.35 -19.72 9.57
CA LYS A 226 0.51 -18.81 10.34
C LYS A 226 1.33 -17.90 9.41
N ALA A 227 1.87 -18.42 8.33
CA ALA A 227 2.62 -17.65 7.34
C ALA A 227 1.72 -16.66 6.56
N ALA A 228 0.52 -17.08 6.17
CA ALA A 228 -0.47 -16.20 5.54
C ALA A 228 -0.94 -15.09 6.50
N ALA A 229 -1.10 -15.40 7.79
CA ALA A 229 -1.42 -14.40 8.81
C ALA A 229 -0.24 -13.45 9.12
N ALA A 230 1.00 -13.88 8.90
CA ALA A 230 2.21 -13.08 9.12
C ALA A 230 2.60 -12.20 7.92
N TYR A 231 2.03 -12.46 6.73
CA TYR A 231 2.31 -11.70 5.52
C TYR A 231 1.67 -10.31 5.56
N LYS A 232 2.49 -9.25 5.49
CA LYS A 232 2.04 -7.84 5.55
C LYS A 232 2.10 -7.10 4.22
N GLY A 233 2.62 -7.72 3.17
CA GLY A 233 2.70 -7.13 1.82
C GLY A 233 1.40 -7.24 1.01
N SER A 234 1.42 -6.74 -0.22
CA SER A 234 0.37 -6.97 -1.21
C SER A 234 0.77 -8.13 -2.14
N ASN A 235 0.13 -9.30 -1.98
CA ASN A 235 0.28 -10.45 -2.88
C ASN A 235 -0.96 -10.57 -3.78
N GLU A 236 -0.94 -11.49 -4.73
CA GLU A 236 -2.06 -11.74 -5.68
C GLU A 236 -3.45 -11.92 -5.04
N TYR A 237 -3.52 -12.23 -3.75
CA TYR A 237 -4.75 -12.45 -2.98
C TYR A 237 -5.09 -11.31 -2.01
N THR A 238 -4.21 -10.32 -1.82
CA THR A 238 -4.45 -9.12 -1.00
C THR A 238 -4.49 -7.81 -1.82
N VAL A 239 -4.24 -7.87 -3.13
CA VAL A 239 -4.43 -6.73 -4.04
C VAL A 239 -5.90 -6.40 -4.26
N THR A 240 -6.22 -5.10 -4.24
CA THR A 240 -7.57 -4.62 -4.53
C THR A 240 -7.88 -4.75 -6.03
N LYS A 241 -9.16 -4.69 -6.42
CA LYS A 241 -9.58 -4.82 -7.83
C LYS A 241 -8.83 -3.85 -8.75
N GLY A 242 -8.60 -2.61 -8.32
CA GLY A 242 -7.87 -1.61 -9.10
C GLY A 242 -6.39 -1.94 -9.37
N ASP A 243 -5.78 -2.75 -8.52
CA ASP A 243 -4.38 -3.16 -8.69
C ASP A 243 -4.22 -4.25 -9.76
N ARG A 244 -5.28 -5.02 -10.01
CA ARG A 244 -5.36 -6.08 -11.03
C ARG A 244 -5.80 -5.57 -12.39
N ASP A 245 -6.30 -4.34 -12.44
CA ASP A 245 -6.86 -3.74 -13.63
C ASP A 245 -5.84 -2.85 -14.37
N LEU A 246 -5.95 -2.83 -15.69
CA LEU A 246 -5.32 -1.90 -16.61
C LEU A 246 -6.45 -1.07 -17.23
N ASP A 247 -6.44 0.25 -17.00
CA ASP A 247 -7.48 1.18 -17.48
C ASP A 247 -8.92 0.73 -17.14
N GLY A 248 -9.10 0.23 -15.91
CA GLY A 248 -10.39 -0.25 -15.41
C GLY A 248 -10.83 -1.61 -15.96
N LYS A 249 -9.97 -2.32 -16.72
CA LYS A 249 -10.22 -3.68 -17.21
C LYS A 249 -9.28 -4.69 -16.54
N PRO A 250 -9.79 -5.84 -16.08
CA PRO A 250 -8.96 -6.84 -15.42
C PRO A 250 -7.92 -7.44 -16.35
N ILE A 251 -6.67 -7.47 -15.89
CA ILE A 251 -5.60 -8.19 -16.57
C ILE A 251 -5.82 -9.69 -16.34
N THR A 252 -6.13 -10.40 -17.42
CA THR A 252 -6.49 -11.83 -17.41
C THR A 252 -5.28 -12.73 -17.16
N ALA A 253 -5.52 -13.95 -16.65
CA ALA A 253 -4.48 -14.98 -16.49
C ALA A 253 -3.77 -15.34 -17.81
N ALA A 254 -4.49 -15.27 -18.94
CA ALA A 254 -3.90 -15.45 -20.26
C ALA A 254 -2.91 -14.34 -20.62
N GLN A 255 -3.24 -13.08 -20.29
CA GLN A 255 -2.31 -11.95 -20.47
C GLN A 255 -1.08 -12.09 -19.57
N VAL A 256 -1.27 -12.50 -18.32
CA VAL A 256 -0.16 -12.80 -17.40
C VAL A 256 0.75 -13.90 -17.95
N THR A 257 0.18 -15.00 -18.44
CA THR A 257 0.96 -16.11 -19.03
C THR A 257 1.75 -15.68 -20.26
N ARG A 258 1.15 -14.84 -21.13
CA ARG A 258 1.84 -14.28 -22.30
C ARG A 258 2.97 -13.34 -21.90
N ALA A 259 2.72 -12.46 -20.93
CA ALA A 259 3.72 -11.55 -20.40
C ALA A 259 4.90 -12.31 -19.79
N ARG A 260 4.67 -13.38 -19.01
CA ARG A 260 5.74 -14.25 -18.49
C ARG A 260 6.67 -14.75 -19.59
N LYS A 261 6.12 -15.22 -20.71
CA LYS A 261 6.94 -15.64 -21.86
C LYS A 261 7.78 -14.50 -22.44
N GLN A 262 7.21 -13.30 -22.55
CA GLN A 262 7.92 -12.12 -23.06
C GLN A 262 9.01 -11.64 -22.10
N ILE A 263 8.77 -11.73 -20.79
CA ILE A 263 9.75 -11.42 -19.75
C ILE A 263 10.92 -12.42 -19.80
N SER A 264 10.62 -13.72 -19.87
CA SER A 264 11.63 -14.77 -20.04
C SER A 264 12.45 -14.59 -21.32
N ALA A 265 11.81 -14.25 -22.43
CA ALA A 265 12.48 -13.99 -23.70
C ALA A 265 13.40 -12.75 -23.65
N ALA A 266 13.13 -11.79 -22.77
CA ALA A 266 13.99 -10.63 -22.53
C ALA A 266 15.19 -10.93 -21.60
N GLY A 267 15.35 -12.17 -21.15
CA GLY A 267 16.45 -12.61 -20.27
C GLY A 267 16.16 -12.46 -18.77
N VAL A 268 14.94 -12.06 -18.40
CA VAL A 268 14.52 -11.94 -17.00
C VAL A 268 13.78 -13.21 -16.57
N ASP A 269 14.18 -13.82 -15.46
CA ASP A 269 13.55 -15.06 -14.97
C ASP A 269 12.11 -14.79 -14.50
N SER A 270 11.14 -14.97 -15.41
CA SER A 270 9.73 -14.76 -15.10
C SER A 270 9.20 -15.74 -14.06
N ASN A 271 9.79 -16.93 -13.89
CA ASN A 271 9.38 -17.89 -12.85
C ASN A 271 9.71 -17.38 -11.44
N ALA A 272 10.61 -16.41 -11.35
CA ALA A 272 10.96 -15.72 -10.12
C ALA A 272 9.96 -14.60 -9.75
N MET A 273 9.00 -14.28 -10.62
CA MET A 273 8.00 -13.22 -10.46
C MET A 273 6.63 -13.78 -10.05
N SER A 274 5.92 -13.10 -9.16
CA SER A 274 4.50 -13.40 -8.89
C SER A 274 3.60 -12.96 -10.04
N ASP A 275 2.37 -13.47 -10.15
CA ASP A 275 1.44 -13.00 -11.18
C ASP A 275 1.10 -11.50 -11.00
N GLN A 276 1.15 -10.99 -9.76
CA GLN A 276 1.01 -9.55 -9.51
C GLN A 276 2.22 -8.76 -10.01
N ASP A 277 3.44 -9.28 -9.87
CA ASP A 277 4.64 -8.66 -10.46
C ASP A 277 4.53 -8.59 -11.98
N VAL A 278 4.01 -9.66 -12.60
CA VAL A 278 3.77 -9.71 -14.03
C VAL A 278 2.68 -8.71 -14.44
N ARG A 279 1.61 -8.56 -13.65
CA ARG A 279 0.59 -7.51 -13.86
C ARG A 279 1.18 -6.11 -13.72
N ASN A 280 2.06 -5.88 -12.75
CA ASN A 280 2.76 -4.61 -12.58
C ASN A 280 3.69 -4.30 -13.77
N VAL A 281 4.36 -5.31 -14.32
CA VAL A 281 5.13 -5.18 -15.58
C VAL A 281 4.22 -4.82 -16.76
N ILE A 282 3.08 -5.48 -16.91
CA ILE A 282 2.10 -5.17 -17.97
C ILE A 282 1.63 -3.71 -17.85
N LYS A 283 1.26 -3.27 -16.65
CA LYS A 283 0.83 -1.89 -16.38
C LYS A 283 1.94 -0.88 -16.64
N GLY A 284 3.15 -1.20 -16.19
CA GLY A 284 4.32 -0.35 -16.39
C GLY A 284 4.68 -0.19 -17.87
N ALA A 285 4.73 -1.28 -18.63
CA ALA A 285 5.00 -1.25 -20.07
C ALA A 285 3.96 -0.41 -20.81
N HIS A 286 2.67 -0.64 -20.51
CA HIS A 286 1.57 0.12 -21.10
C HIS A 286 1.67 1.63 -20.81
N LYS A 287 1.91 2.01 -19.55
CA LYS A 287 2.03 3.41 -19.14
C LYS A 287 3.19 4.15 -19.82
N ASN A 288 4.27 3.44 -20.15
CA ASN A 288 5.45 4.02 -20.78
C ASN A 288 5.43 3.90 -22.31
N GLY A 289 4.39 3.29 -22.91
CA GLY A 289 4.35 3.03 -24.35
C GLY A 289 5.44 2.06 -24.83
N GLU A 290 5.96 1.23 -23.94
CA GLU A 290 7.05 0.29 -24.22
C GLU A 290 6.51 -1.14 -24.39
N THR A 291 7.23 -1.98 -25.13
CA THR A 291 6.96 -3.43 -25.08
C THR A 291 7.36 -4.00 -23.73
N ILE A 292 6.72 -5.11 -23.30
CA ILE A 292 7.06 -5.78 -22.04
C ILE A 292 8.55 -6.15 -21.99
N GLY A 293 9.12 -6.62 -23.11
CA GLY A 293 10.54 -6.96 -23.20
C GLY A 293 11.46 -5.75 -23.01
N GLN A 294 11.17 -4.61 -23.65
CA GLN A 294 11.91 -3.36 -23.44
C GLN A 294 11.77 -2.87 -22.00
N TYR A 295 10.55 -2.90 -21.48
CA TYR A 295 10.24 -2.43 -20.14
C TYR A 295 11.02 -3.19 -19.07
N VAL A 296 11.06 -4.52 -19.15
CA VAL A 296 11.79 -5.32 -18.17
C VAL A 296 13.30 -5.21 -18.35
N LYS A 297 13.82 -5.23 -19.57
CA LYS A 297 15.27 -5.13 -19.82
C LYS A 297 15.89 -3.82 -19.30
N ALA A 298 15.10 -2.76 -19.23
CA ALA A 298 15.51 -1.48 -18.67
C ALA A 298 15.36 -1.39 -17.13
N ARG A 299 14.63 -2.33 -16.49
CA ARG A 299 14.14 -2.15 -15.11
C ARG A 299 14.35 -3.35 -14.17
N TYR A 300 14.68 -4.52 -14.72
CA TYR A 300 14.87 -5.82 -14.06
C TYR A 300 16.17 -6.45 -14.55
#